data_AF-A0A8H2ZX74-F1
#
_entry.id   AF-A0A8H2ZX74-F1
#
_cell.length_a   1.000
_cell.length_b   1.000
_cell.length_c   1.000
_cell.angle_alpha   90.00
_cell.angle_beta   90.00
_cell.angle_gamma   90.00
#
_symmetry.space_group_name_H-M   'P 1'
#
loop_
_entity.id
_entity.type
_entity.pdbx_description
1 polymer ?
#
loop_
_entity_poly.entity_id
_entity_poly.type
_entity_poly.pdbx_seq_one_letter_code
_entity_poly.pdbx_strand_id
1 'polypeptide(L)'
;MQKTYPGMVFEKSFTEEDRLWSESVSESDEDFMTRLKATLDHIFEDLLEETDTFISITAHSGVAATILQLIEHRSYTLPAGGVVPVVIKATF
;
A
#
# COMPACT_ATOMS: atom_id res chain seq x y z
N MET A 1 -14.23 -18.13 -12.35
CA MET A 1 -14.46 -16.81 -13.00
C MET A 1 -14.60 -16.86 -14.52
N GLN A 2 -13.87 -17.75 -15.21
CA GLN A 2 -13.72 -17.71 -16.67
C GLN A 2 -15.01 -17.95 -17.48
N LYS A 3 -15.99 -18.68 -16.92
CA LYS A 3 -17.33 -18.84 -17.51
C LYS A 3 -18.13 -17.53 -17.48
N THR A 4 -17.93 -16.70 -16.46
CA THR A 4 -18.66 -15.44 -16.25
C THR A 4 -18.00 -14.30 -17.02
N TYR A 5 -16.68 -14.33 -17.17
CA TYR A 5 -15.89 -13.29 -17.85
C TYR A 5 -15.02 -13.88 -18.98
N PRO A 6 -15.62 -14.33 -20.09
CA PRO A 6 -14.91 -15.07 -21.14
C PRO A 6 -13.88 -14.23 -21.91
N GLY A 7 -13.98 -12.89 -21.87
CA GLY A 7 -13.04 -11.97 -22.52
C GLY A 7 -11.82 -11.59 -21.66
N MET A 8 -11.79 -11.98 -20.38
CA MET A 8 -10.67 -11.70 -19.49
C MET A 8 -9.64 -12.82 -19.60
N VAL A 9 -8.41 -12.46 -19.98
CA VAL A 9 -7.27 -13.37 -19.99
C VAL A 9 -6.54 -13.21 -18.67
N PHE A 10 -6.59 -14.25 -17.84
CA PHE A 10 -5.86 -14.31 -16.58
C PHE A 10 -4.50 -14.98 -16.78
N GLU A 11 -3.50 -14.56 -16.01
CA GLU A 11 -2.22 -15.25 -15.97
C GLU A 11 -2.39 -16.66 -15.43
N LYS A 12 -1.56 -17.61 -15.90
CA LYS A 12 -1.64 -19.01 -15.47
C LYS A 12 -1.35 -19.20 -13.96
N SER A 13 -0.65 -18.23 -13.36
CA SER A 13 -0.32 -18.18 -11.94
C SER A 13 -1.51 -17.76 -11.05
N PHE A 14 -2.53 -17.12 -11.61
CA PHE A 14 -3.71 -16.71 -10.86
C PHE A 14 -4.54 -17.93 -10.48
N THR A 15 -4.78 -18.09 -9.19
CA THR A 15 -5.61 -19.15 -8.64
C THR A 15 -7.04 -18.65 -8.49
N GLU A 16 -8.03 -19.51 -8.78
CA GLU A 16 -9.44 -19.15 -8.60
C GLU A 16 -9.78 -18.92 -7.12
N GLU A 17 -9.13 -19.66 -6.21
CA GLU A 17 -9.23 -19.45 -4.76
C GLU A 17 -8.05 -18.61 -4.28
N ASP A 18 -8.31 -17.69 -3.35
CA ASP A 18 -7.26 -16.92 -2.68
C ASP A 18 -6.52 -17.81 -1.67
N ARG A 19 -5.26 -18.16 -1.99
CA ARG A 19 -4.41 -19.00 -1.16
C ARG A 19 -3.72 -18.24 -0.01
N LEU A 20 -3.73 -16.91 -0.06
CA LEU A 20 -3.13 -16.05 0.95
C LEU A 20 -4.16 -15.62 2.00
N TRP A 21 -5.44 -15.70 1.67
CA TRP A 21 -6.53 -15.39 2.57
C TRP A 21 -6.83 -16.52 3.56
N SER A 22 -7.22 -16.13 4.78
CA SER A 22 -7.65 -17.03 5.85
C SER A 22 -8.88 -16.47 6.53
N GLU A 23 -9.87 -17.33 6.81
CA GLU A 23 -11.11 -16.91 7.49
C GLU A 23 -10.87 -16.53 8.96
N SER A 24 -9.92 -17.20 9.62
CA SER A 24 -9.68 -17.06 11.06
C SER A 24 -8.48 -16.19 11.42
N VAL A 25 -7.67 -15.82 10.43
CA VAL A 25 -6.46 -15.02 10.63
C VAL A 25 -6.64 -13.68 9.96
N SER A 26 -6.63 -12.64 10.76
CA SER A 26 -6.54 -11.26 10.29
C SER A 26 -5.24 -10.66 10.80
N GLU A 27 -4.68 -9.74 10.01
CA GLU A 27 -3.52 -8.96 10.41
C GLU A 27 -3.88 -8.10 11.62
N SER A 28 -3.01 -8.07 12.64
CA SER A 28 -3.17 -7.12 13.74
C SER A 28 -2.77 -5.71 13.31
N ASP A 29 -3.21 -4.68 14.03
CA ASP A 29 -2.81 -3.30 13.74
C ASP A 29 -1.27 -3.13 13.81
N GLU A 30 -0.61 -3.84 14.73
CA GLU A 30 0.85 -3.81 14.89
C GLU A 30 1.56 -4.48 13.71
N ASP A 31 1.07 -5.64 13.25
CA ASP A 31 1.61 -6.33 12.07
C ASP A 31 1.44 -5.45 10.83
N PHE A 32 0.26 -4.84 10.67
CA PHE A 32 -0.03 -3.93 9.56
C PHE A 32 0.91 -2.74 9.55
N MET A 33 1.09 -2.07 10.70
CA MET A 33 2.04 -0.97 10.83
C MET A 33 3.48 -1.40 10.52
N THR A 34 3.90 -2.56 11.03
CA THR A 34 5.25 -3.10 10.82
C THR A 34 5.51 -3.37 9.35
N ARG A 35 4.57 -4.05 8.67
CA ARG A 35 4.67 -4.31 7.23
C ARG A 35 4.68 -3.03 6.40
N LEU A 36 3.87 -2.04 6.79
CA LEU A 36 3.80 -0.78 6.05
C LEU A 36 5.05 0.07 6.25
N LYS A 37 5.62 0.08 7.45
CA LYS A 37 6.93 0.70 7.70
C LYS A 37 8.01 0.02 6.86
N ALA A 38 8.09 -1.31 6.87
CA ALA A 38 9.08 -2.03 6.05
C ALA A 38 8.93 -1.73 4.54
N THR A 39 7.70 -1.53 4.06
CA THR A 39 7.45 -1.11 2.68
C THR A 39 7.96 0.30 2.41
N LEU A 40 7.74 1.25 3.33
CA LEU A 40 8.28 2.60 3.21
C LEU A 40 9.82 2.58 3.28
N ASP A 41 10.41 1.85 4.22
CA ASP A 41 11.88 1.70 4.31
C ASP A 41 12.44 1.19 2.98
N HIS A 42 11.87 0.13 2.40
CA HIS A 42 12.28 -0.40 1.10
C HIS A 42 12.17 0.64 -0.03
N ILE A 43 11.10 1.45 -0.05
CA ILE A 43 10.97 2.54 -1.03
C ILE A 43 12.13 3.53 -0.86
N PHE A 44 12.36 4.03 0.36
CA PHE A 44 13.35 5.08 0.62
C PHE A 44 14.80 4.61 0.49
N GLU A 45 15.09 3.36 0.86
CA GLU A 45 16.45 2.82 0.92
C GLU A 45 16.87 2.16 -0.39
N ASP A 46 15.96 1.45 -1.07
CA ASP A 46 16.32 0.59 -2.20
C ASP A 46 15.79 1.07 -3.56
N LEU A 47 14.72 1.88 -3.58
CA LEU A 47 14.04 2.26 -4.82
C LEU A 47 14.22 3.72 -5.22
N LEU A 48 14.43 4.64 -4.26
CA LEU A 48 14.61 6.06 -4.55
C LEU A 48 16.07 6.39 -4.87
N GLU A 49 16.26 7.22 -5.90
CA GLU A 49 17.53 7.84 -6.21
C GLU A 49 17.53 9.33 -5.78
N GLU A 50 18.71 9.94 -5.62
CA GLU A 50 18.82 11.38 -5.30
C GLU A 50 18.16 12.31 -6.33
N THR A 51 17.93 11.80 -7.55
CA THR A 51 17.27 12.55 -8.63
C THR A 51 15.74 12.51 -8.55
N ASP A 52 15.18 11.60 -7.75
CA ASP A 52 13.73 11.49 -7.59
C ASP A 52 13.17 12.60 -6.72
N THR A 53 12.09 13.22 -7.20
CA THR A 53 11.47 14.36 -6.51
C THR A 53 10.05 14.06 -6.01
N PHE A 54 9.33 13.15 -6.66
CA PHE A 54 7.92 12.88 -6.37
C PHE A 54 7.63 11.39 -6.28
N ILE A 55 6.89 11.01 -5.23
CA ILE A 55 6.37 9.66 -5.03
C ILE A 55 4.86 9.76 -4.99
N SER A 56 4.17 8.93 -5.78
CA SER A 56 2.71 8.83 -5.79
C SER A 56 2.28 7.45 -5.33
N ILE A 57 1.63 7.38 -4.18
CA ILE A 57 1.10 6.14 -3.61
C ILE A 57 -0.42 6.14 -3.77
N THR A 58 -0.96 5.16 -4.50
CA THR A 58 -2.40 4.91 -4.59
C THR A 58 -2.75 3.71 -3.74
N ALA A 59 -3.56 3.91 -2.71
CA ALA A 59 -3.90 2.86 -1.75
C ALA A 59 -5.29 3.07 -1.13
N HIS A 60 -5.69 2.14 -0.27
CA HIS A 60 -6.90 2.27 0.54
C HIS A 60 -6.71 3.26 1.69
N SER A 61 -7.83 3.76 2.22
CA SER A 61 -7.84 4.77 3.29
C SER A 61 -7.11 4.32 4.56
N GLY A 62 -7.19 3.03 4.92
CA GLY A 62 -6.44 2.48 6.06
C GLY A 62 -4.93 2.59 5.87
N VAL A 63 -4.42 2.22 4.70
CA VAL A 63 -3.00 2.38 4.34
C VAL A 63 -2.59 3.85 4.39
N ALA A 64 -3.36 4.73 3.74
CA ALA A 64 -3.05 6.16 3.74
C ALA A 64 -3.02 6.75 5.16
N ALA A 65 -4.01 6.41 6.00
CA ALA A 65 -4.07 6.85 7.38
C ALA A 65 -2.89 6.35 8.22
N THR A 66 -2.45 5.11 8.03
CA THR A 66 -1.29 4.55 8.73
C THR A 66 0.03 5.16 8.25
N ILE A 67 0.18 5.45 6.95
CA ILE A 67 1.35 6.19 6.44
C ILE A 67 1.44 7.57 7.11
N LEU A 68 0.33 8.32 7.17
CA LEU A 68 0.30 9.63 7.83
C LEU A 68 0.71 9.53 9.32
N GLN A 69 0.30 8.47 10.01
CA GLN A 69 0.72 8.23 11.40
C GLN A 69 2.23 7.92 11.50
N LEU A 70 2.77 7.06 10.62
CA LEU A 70 4.19 6.67 10.62
C LEU A 70 5.13 7.85 10.36
N ILE A 71 4.71 8.82 9.53
CA ILE A 71 5.48 10.04 9.27
C ILE A 71 5.16 11.17 10.27
N GLU A 72 4.48 10.85 11.37
CA GLU A 72 4.07 11.79 12.43
C GLU A 72 3.22 12.97 11.92
N HIS A 73 2.51 12.78 10.82
CA HIS A 73 1.56 13.76 10.30
C HIS A 73 0.23 13.65 11.06
N ARG A 74 -0.50 14.77 11.16
CA ARG A 74 -1.86 14.77 11.75
C ARG A 74 -2.77 13.75 11.06
N SER A 75 -3.68 13.15 11.81
CA SER A 75 -4.73 12.32 11.21
C SER A 75 -5.55 13.13 10.21
N TYR A 76 -5.80 12.56 9.04
CA TYR A 76 -6.60 13.18 8.00
C TYR A 76 -7.39 12.12 7.24
N THR A 77 -8.69 12.32 7.08
CA THR A 77 -9.56 11.39 6.37
C THR A 77 -9.60 11.74 4.88
N LEU A 78 -9.28 10.77 4.04
CA LEU A 78 -9.33 10.88 2.60
C LEU A 78 -10.63 10.28 2.03
N PRO A 79 -11.40 11.01 1.21
CA PRO A 79 -12.46 10.41 0.41
C PRO A 79 -11.86 9.56 -0.71
N ALA A 80 -12.66 8.65 -1.29
CA ALA A 80 -12.24 7.90 -2.47
C ALA A 80 -11.84 8.85 -3.61
N GLY A 81 -10.67 8.63 -4.20
CA GLY A 81 -10.09 9.51 -5.22
C GLY A 81 -9.49 10.82 -4.69
N GLY A 82 -9.55 11.07 -3.38
CA GLY A 82 -8.88 12.20 -2.74
C GLY A 82 -7.36 12.00 -2.69
N VAL A 83 -6.63 13.12 -2.70
CA VAL A 83 -5.16 13.16 -2.65
C VAL A 83 -4.71 14.06 -1.50
N VAL A 84 -3.78 13.60 -0.68
CA VAL A 84 -3.04 14.45 0.27
C VAL A 84 -1.58 14.52 -0.18
N PRO A 85 -1.12 15.68 -0.68
CA PRO A 85 0.31 15.90 -0.89
C PRO A 85 0.99 16.12 0.47
N VAL A 86 2.11 15.43 0.69
CA VAL A 86 2.99 15.62 1.85
C VAL A 86 4.38 16.00 1.37
N VAL A 87 5.04 16.90 2.10
CA VAL A 87 6.44 17.24 1.86
C VAL A 87 7.25 16.68 3.01
N ILE A 88 8.25 15.87 2.67
CA ILE A 88 9.08 15.12 3.59
C ILE A 88 10.54 15.39 3.25
N LYS A 89 11.38 15.50 4.27
CA LYS A 89 12.82 15.58 4.09
C LYS A 89 13.37 14.16 4.11
N ALA A 90 13.85 13.68 2.97
CA ALA A 90 14.63 12.45 2.92
C ALA A 90 16.07 12.73 3.37
N THR A 91 16.67 11.79 4.09
CA THR A 91 18.09 11.77 4.43
C THR A 91 18.64 10.43 3.95
N PHE A 92 19.63 10.47 3.07
CA PHE A 92 20.32 9.32 2.50
C PHE A 92 21.72 9.18 3.12
#